data_AF-A0A433B5J2-F1
#
_entry.id   AF-A0A433B5J2-F1
#
_cell.length_a   1.000
_cell.length_b   1.000
_cell.length_c   1.000
_cell.angle_alpha   90.00
_cell.angle_beta   90.00
_cell.angle_gamma   90.00
#
_symmetry.space_group_name_H-M   'P 1'
#
loop_
_entity.id
_entity.type
_entity.pdbx_description
1 polymer ?
#
loop_
_entity_poly.entity_id
_entity_poly.type
_entity_poly.pdbx_seq_one_letter_code
_entity_poly.pdbx_strand_id
1 'polypeptide(L)'
;MAYHGEDLDLRTQQTWTPPDGTLQGDASLTNGKRAPLHAGPVLVDDTVLACFNQAYDIASAHRSGEVRIEHLLNAMTRVDPAAAALEAHGLRVVALKRETATIIAGELPAVSGTGAVSPRRSDELAELLRLSSSFAARRNAAVSIDDLLHVLFDQRSDFAQSELLFRFSSRFTPMPEPLPPLTRAEGRYPPSNLRYAADYGRPAYRSDYMATSADTLQNSRLDALEQMVRALSHDFSNERHVIAGLIRDLSRDTLAYQDDQGRGQAVLIDRVGSLEAAFRDGGTGSTETLPLVSKLENIEAGLELRLQEMSQSWAVLSTRLQELEATMRARPAAEAVVDLKPIADRLDVIEEAVLGHDQRALGDLTDRLSKLDDDIGRVLATSPDAGRTEALLGGLDKIDGVSNKLDAQNGSLAELGIALVERMNSVERAVAAEIETAAAKHQAYAQDLTEVHEALLKVNENQHTLAGSMDQWRTESATDVANILNRLETIDRDAALPAETIAALNSHMEATNRFIIERYHRRHRFLYWLFGTDDWIGASWPSSKATIEAEERRLKEAGV
;
A
#
# COMPACT_ATOMS: atom_id res chain seq x y z
N MET A 1 11.24 -6.64 -30.06
CA MET A 1 10.67 -6.57 -28.70
C MET A 1 11.00 -7.88 -28.00
N ALA A 2 11.29 -7.86 -26.71
CA ALA A 2 11.49 -9.07 -25.90
C ALA A 2 10.31 -9.21 -24.92
N TYR A 3 10.10 -10.42 -24.40
CA TYR A 3 9.08 -10.66 -23.38
C TYR A 3 9.45 -9.97 -22.06
N HIS A 4 8.47 -9.38 -21.36
CA HIS A 4 8.70 -8.67 -20.10
C HIS A 4 8.90 -9.60 -18.88
N GLY A 5 8.39 -10.83 -18.93
CA GLY A 5 8.58 -11.83 -17.87
C GLY A 5 9.90 -12.61 -18.04
N GLU A 6 10.46 -13.09 -16.93
CA GLU A 6 11.72 -13.86 -16.92
C GLU A 6 11.52 -15.37 -17.15
N ASP A 7 10.27 -15.81 -17.30
CA ASP A 7 9.81 -17.18 -17.17
C ASP A 7 9.41 -17.86 -18.50
N LEU A 8 9.34 -17.08 -19.58
CA LEU A 8 9.14 -17.53 -20.96
C LEU A 8 10.20 -16.94 -21.89
N ASP A 9 10.85 -17.78 -22.70
CA ASP A 9 11.73 -17.35 -23.79
C ASP A 9 10.91 -17.27 -25.10
N LEU A 10 10.22 -16.14 -25.31
CA LEU A 10 9.45 -15.87 -26.53
C LEU A 10 10.29 -15.11 -27.54
N ARG A 11 10.46 -15.67 -28.74
CA ARG A 11 11.24 -15.07 -29.83
C ARG A 11 10.39 -14.85 -31.07
N THR A 12 10.61 -13.74 -31.74
CA THR A 12 9.99 -13.43 -33.04
C THR A 12 10.90 -13.83 -34.17
N GLN A 13 10.41 -13.85 -35.42
CA GLN A 13 11.24 -14.22 -36.58
C GLN A 13 12.50 -13.34 -36.72
N GLN A 14 12.45 -12.09 -36.26
CA GLN A 14 13.59 -11.16 -36.27
C GLN A 14 14.63 -11.46 -35.18
N THR A 15 14.21 -12.07 -34.07
CA THR A 15 15.05 -12.39 -32.90
C THR A 15 15.39 -13.87 -32.82
N TRP A 16 14.89 -14.66 -33.77
CA TRP A 16 15.18 -16.08 -33.89
C TRP A 16 16.56 -16.31 -34.50
N THR A 17 17.52 -16.65 -33.63
CA THR A 17 18.72 -17.37 -34.04
C THR A 17 18.41 -18.87 -33.98
N PRO A 18 18.50 -19.62 -35.10
CA PRO A 18 18.43 -21.08 -35.02
C PRO A 18 19.53 -21.54 -34.07
N PRO A 19 19.24 -22.50 -33.17
CA PRO A 19 20.30 -23.06 -32.33
C PRO A 19 21.36 -23.63 -33.27
N ASP A 20 22.59 -23.14 -33.16
CA ASP A 20 23.73 -23.76 -33.83
C ASP A 20 23.71 -25.25 -33.51
N GLY A 21 23.81 -26.07 -34.55
CA GLY A 21 23.68 -27.53 -34.49
C GLY A 21 24.85 -28.22 -33.79
N THR A 22 25.26 -27.72 -32.63
CA THR A 22 26.29 -28.33 -31.80
C THR A 22 25.66 -28.89 -30.52
N LEU A 23 25.71 -30.23 -30.45
CA LEU A 23 25.45 -31.09 -29.30
C LEU A 23 23.99 -31.51 -29.06
N GLN A 24 23.52 -32.35 -29.98
CA GLN A 24 22.78 -33.54 -29.59
C GLN A 24 23.74 -34.45 -28.79
N GLY A 25 23.74 -34.34 -27.47
CA GLY A 25 24.61 -35.12 -26.58
C GLY A 25 23.96 -35.32 -25.20
N ASP A 26 23.69 -36.58 -24.89
CA ASP A 26 23.24 -37.15 -23.61
C ASP A 26 21.82 -36.83 -23.12
N ALA A 27 20.87 -37.59 -23.67
CA ALA A 27 19.76 -38.11 -22.89
C ALA A 27 20.29 -39.04 -21.78
N SER A 28 20.68 -38.45 -20.64
CA SER A 28 21.00 -39.21 -19.43
C SER A 28 19.72 -39.75 -18.80
N LEU A 29 19.47 -41.04 -19.03
CA LEU A 29 18.50 -41.86 -18.31
C LEU A 29 18.91 -41.97 -16.84
N THR A 30 18.53 -41.00 -16.00
CA THR A 30 18.65 -41.12 -14.54
C THR A 30 17.34 -40.75 -13.83
N ASN A 31 16.65 -41.81 -13.40
CA ASN A 31 15.79 -41.94 -12.23
C ASN A 31 15.04 -40.68 -11.68
N GLY A 32 13.72 -40.64 -11.92
CA GLY A 32 12.74 -40.58 -10.84
C GLY A 32 12.48 -39.27 -10.08
N LYS A 33 12.99 -38.12 -10.51
CA LYS A 33 12.57 -36.80 -9.98
C LYS A 33 12.32 -35.84 -11.13
N ARG A 34 11.05 -35.45 -11.32
CA ARG A 34 10.62 -34.46 -12.32
C ARG A 34 11.30 -33.11 -12.02
N ALA A 35 12.34 -32.77 -12.78
CA ALA A 35 12.86 -31.42 -12.86
C ALA A 35 11.83 -30.52 -13.60
N PRO A 36 11.68 -29.23 -13.24
CA PRO A 36 10.84 -28.32 -14.00
C PRO A 36 11.49 -28.12 -15.38
N LEU A 37 10.82 -28.63 -16.41
CA LEU A 37 11.22 -28.46 -17.80
C LEU A 37 11.29 -26.96 -18.11
N HIS A 38 12.50 -26.41 -18.25
CA HIS A 38 12.69 -25.14 -18.93
C HIS A 38 12.15 -25.30 -20.36
N ALA A 39 11.07 -24.58 -20.67
CA ALA A 39 10.56 -24.47 -22.02
C ALA A 39 11.67 -23.81 -22.86
N GLY A 40 12.17 -24.52 -23.87
CA GLY A 40 13.10 -23.93 -24.84
C GLY A 40 12.46 -22.75 -25.57
N PRO A 41 13.25 -21.99 -26.35
CA PRO A 41 12.76 -20.79 -27.04
C PRO A 41 11.55 -21.12 -27.93
N VAL A 42 10.46 -20.37 -27.75
CA VAL A 42 9.24 -20.53 -28.53
C VAL A 42 9.18 -19.43 -29.60
N LEU A 43 9.06 -19.83 -30.86
CA LEU A 43 8.87 -18.90 -31.98
C LEU A 43 7.42 -18.41 -32.03
N VAL A 44 7.22 -17.12 -31.80
CA VAL A 44 5.90 -16.45 -31.78
C VAL A 44 5.84 -15.30 -32.80
N ASP A 45 4.63 -14.98 -33.27
CA ASP A 45 4.38 -13.79 -34.08
C ASP A 45 4.51 -12.49 -33.22
N ASP A 46 4.78 -11.36 -33.88
CA ASP A 46 4.89 -10.05 -33.23
C ASP A 46 3.58 -9.68 -32.50
N THR A 47 2.43 -10.04 -33.06
CA THR A 47 1.11 -9.85 -32.44
C THR A 47 0.96 -10.64 -31.15
N VAL A 48 1.42 -11.89 -31.15
CA VAL A 48 1.36 -12.78 -29.97
C VAL A 48 2.28 -12.23 -28.88
N LEU A 49 3.51 -11.86 -29.24
CA LEU A 49 4.44 -11.26 -28.28
C LEU A 49 3.86 -9.98 -27.65
N ALA A 50 3.26 -9.10 -28.46
CA ALA A 50 2.61 -7.89 -27.96
C ALA A 50 1.45 -8.21 -26.98
N CYS A 51 0.64 -9.22 -27.27
CA CYS A 51 -0.42 -9.67 -26.36
C CYS A 51 0.14 -10.22 -25.04
N PHE A 52 1.24 -10.98 -25.08
CA PHE A 52 1.88 -11.53 -23.89
C PHE A 52 2.51 -10.44 -23.01
N ASN A 53 3.16 -9.43 -23.61
CA ASN A 53 3.67 -8.27 -22.86
C ASN A 53 2.53 -7.48 -22.23
N GLN A 54 1.46 -7.21 -22.98
CA GLN A 54 0.31 -6.51 -22.43
C GLN A 54 -0.42 -7.33 -21.36
N ALA A 55 -0.44 -8.66 -21.45
CA ALA A 55 -0.99 -9.53 -20.41
C ALA A 55 -0.15 -9.45 -19.13
N TYR A 56 1.17 -9.43 -19.25
CA TYR A 56 2.09 -9.22 -18.12
C TYR A 56 1.86 -7.86 -17.46
N ASP A 57 1.73 -6.80 -18.25
CA ASP A 57 1.48 -5.45 -17.74
C ASP A 57 0.12 -5.36 -17.02
N ILE A 58 -0.92 -6.03 -17.54
CA ILE A 58 -2.24 -6.11 -16.88
C ILE A 58 -2.12 -6.89 -15.57
N ALA A 59 -1.44 -8.04 -15.54
CA ALA A 59 -1.26 -8.82 -14.33
C ALA A 59 -0.49 -8.04 -13.25
N SER A 60 0.56 -7.32 -13.65
CA SER A 60 1.34 -6.45 -12.77
C SER A 60 0.49 -5.29 -12.22
N ALA A 61 -0.30 -4.62 -13.07
CA ALA A 61 -1.19 -3.54 -12.67
C ALA A 61 -2.25 -3.99 -11.66
N HIS A 62 -2.78 -5.21 -11.81
CA HIS A 62 -3.73 -5.82 -10.89
C HIS A 62 -3.07 -6.54 -9.70
N ARG A 63 -1.73 -6.50 -9.60
CA ARG A 63 -0.93 -7.18 -8.56
C ARG A 63 -1.27 -8.66 -8.44
N SER A 64 -1.57 -9.30 -9.57
CA SER A 64 -1.70 -10.74 -9.62
C SER A 64 -0.31 -11.36 -9.46
N GLY A 65 -0.24 -12.48 -8.71
CA GLY A 65 1.00 -13.23 -8.59
C GLY A 65 1.38 -13.97 -9.87
N GLU A 66 0.41 -14.15 -10.78
CA GLU A 66 0.59 -14.94 -11.99
C GLU A 66 -0.07 -14.32 -13.23
N VAL A 67 0.61 -14.43 -14.38
CA VAL A 67 0.04 -14.14 -15.69
C VAL A 67 -0.80 -15.36 -16.12
N ARG A 68 -2.12 -15.18 -16.14
CA ARG A 68 -3.10 -16.22 -16.50
C ARG A 68 -3.71 -16.05 -17.89
N ILE A 69 -4.47 -17.05 -18.35
CA ILE A 69 -5.17 -17.03 -19.65
C ILE A 69 -6.18 -15.87 -19.72
N GLU A 70 -6.82 -15.47 -18.61
CA GLU A 70 -7.73 -14.32 -18.57
C GLU A 70 -7.01 -13.00 -18.88
N HIS A 71 -5.78 -12.84 -18.36
CA HIS A 71 -4.93 -11.69 -18.65
C HIS A 71 -4.56 -11.66 -20.14
N LEU A 72 -4.23 -12.82 -20.72
CA LEU A 72 -3.97 -12.97 -22.14
C LEU A 72 -5.21 -12.64 -22.99
N LEU A 73 -6.38 -13.20 -22.66
CA LEU A 73 -7.63 -12.93 -23.37
C LEU A 73 -8.00 -11.45 -23.30
N ASN A 74 -7.87 -10.81 -22.14
CA ASN A 74 -8.10 -9.38 -22.00
C ASN A 74 -7.11 -8.58 -22.85
N ALA A 75 -5.83 -8.94 -22.87
CA ALA A 75 -4.83 -8.31 -23.74
C ALA A 75 -5.15 -8.47 -25.23
N MET A 76 -5.60 -9.65 -25.66
CA MET A 76 -6.01 -9.90 -27.05
C MET A 76 -7.20 -9.03 -27.49
N THR A 77 -8.07 -8.59 -26.56
CA THR A 77 -9.14 -7.63 -26.87
C THR A 77 -8.67 -6.17 -26.99
N ARG A 78 -7.42 -5.87 -26.61
CA ARG A 78 -6.83 -4.52 -26.62
C ARG A 78 -5.84 -4.30 -27.75
N VAL A 79 -5.18 -5.36 -28.23
CA VAL A 79 -4.28 -5.33 -29.39
C VAL A 79 -5.10 -5.44 -30.68
N ASP A 80 -5.13 -4.40 -31.50
CA ASP A 80 -6.03 -4.33 -32.67
C ASP A 80 -5.95 -5.54 -33.62
N PRO A 81 -4.76 -6.04 -34.02
CA PRO A 81 -4.68 -7.24 -34.86
C PRO A 81 -5.24 -8.51 -34.20
N ALA A 82 -5.08 -8.65 -32.88
CA ALA A 82 -5.61 -9.79 -32.14
C ALA A 82 -7.14 -9.68 -31.94
N ALA A 83 -7.64 -8.45 -31.73
CA ALA A 83 -9.07 -8.17 -31.65
C ALA A 83 -9.77 -8.50 -32.98
N ALA A 84 -9.17 -8.12 -34.11
CA ALA A 84 -9.67 -8.49 -35.43
C ALA A 84 -9.71 -10.01 -35.65
N ALA A 85 -8.71 -10.75 -35.18
CA ALA A 85 -8.71 -12.21 -35.21
C ALA A 85 -9.83 -12.81 -34.35
N LEU A 86 -10.04 -12.30 -33.13
CA LEU A 86 -11.16 -12.71 -32.26
C LEU A 86 -12.52 -12.51 -32.95
N GLU A 87 -12.73 -11.37 -33.61
CA GLU A 87 -13.95 -11.08 -34.37
C GLU A 87 -14.12 -12.02 -35.58
N ALA A 88 -13.03 -12.37 -36.27
CA ALA A 88 -13.05 -13.32 -37.37
C ALA A 88 -13.48 -14.73 -36.93
N HIS A 89 -13.15 -15.12 -35.68
CA HIS A 89 -13.65 -16.34 -35.04
C HIS A 89 -15.09 -16.21 -34.51
N GLY A 90 -15.70 -15.04 -34.67
CA GLY A 90 -17.08 -14.75 -34.30
C GLY A 90 -17.25 -14.35 -32.84
N LEU A 91 -16.19 -13.96 -32.12
CA LEU A 91 -16.29 -13.57 -30.72
C LEU A 91 -16.74 -12.11 -30.57
N ARG A 92 -17.62 -11.85 -29.60
CA ARG A 92 -18.04 -10.48 -29.25
C ARG A 92 -16.98 -9.80 -28.39
N VAL A 93 -16.00 -9.14 -29.02
CA VAL A 93 -14.82 -8.55 -28.35
C VAL A 93 -15.17 -7.62 -27.18
N VAL A 94 -16.16 -6.74 -27.34
CA VAL A 94 -16.56 -5.81 -26.26
C VAL A 94 -17.11 -6.53 -25.03
N ALA A 95 -17.91 -7.58 -25.24
CA ALA A 95 -18.48 -8.37 -24.16
C ALA A 95 -17.40 -9.22 -23.46
N LEU A 96 -16.52 -9.84 -24.26
CA LEU A 96 -15.37 -10.61 -23.78
C LEU A 96 -14.41 -9.75 -22.94
N LYS A 97 -14.12 -8.53 -23.39
CA LYS A 97 -13.29 -7.56 -22.67
C LYS A 97 -13.89 -7.19 -21.31
N ARG A 98 -15.20 -6.94 -21.27
CA ARG A 98 -15.89 -6.61 -20.01
C ARG A 98 -15.85 -7.77 -19.02
N GLU A 99 -16.14 -8.99 -19.48
CA GLU A 99 -16.17 -10.18 -18.62
C GLU A 99 -14.77 -10.53 -18.08
N THR A 100 -13.75 -10.53 -18.96
CA THR A 100 -12.37 -10.80 -18.55
C THR A 100 -11.84 -9.72 -17.60
N ALA A 101 -12.18 -8.45 -17.82
CA ALA A 101 -11.86 -7.37 -16.88
C ALA A 101 -12.56 -7.54 -15.53
N THR A 102 -13.82 -8.01 -15.49
CA THR A 102 -14.50 -8.27 -14.21
C THR A 102 -13.93 -9.47 -13.47
N ILE A 103 -13.46 -10.50 -14.18
CA ILE A 103 -12.77 -11.64 -13.58
C ILE A 103 -11.44 -11.20 -12.96
N ILE A 104 -10.63 -10.45 -13.72
CA ILE A 104 -9.34 -9.93 -13.25
C ILE A 104 -9.53 -8.97 -12.05
N ALA A 105 -10.51 -8.06 -12.11
CA ALA A 105 -10.82 -7.17 -11.00
C ALA A 105 -11.44 -7.88 -9.78
N GLY A 106 -11.98 -9.09 -9.97
CA GLY A 106 -12.51 -9.94 -8.91
C GLY A 106 -11.43 -10.70 -8.14
N GLU A 107 -10.20 -10.72 -8.65
CA GLU A 107 -9.08 -11.45 -8.07
C GLU A 107 -8.48 -10.74 -6.85
N LEU A 108 -8.09 -11.53 -5.84
CA LEU A 108 -7.37 -11.06 -4.68
C LEU A 108 -5.88 -10.82 -5.04
N PRO A 109 -5.31 -9.64 -4.76
CA PRO A 109 -3.88 -9.40 -4.97
C PRO A 109 -3.01 -10.41 -4.21
N ALA A 110 -1.99 -10.96 -4.88
CA ALA A 110 -1.15 -12.01 -4.29
C ALA A 110 -0.19 -11.53 -3.20
N VAL A 111 0.09 -10.22 -3.13
CA VAL A 111 1.03 -9.62 -2.17
C VAL A 111 0.34 -8.46 -1.43
N SER A 112 0.21 -8.58 -0.11
CA SER A 112 -0.37 -7.55 0.76
C SER A 112 0.58 -6.38 1.07
N GLY A 113 1.52 -6.07 0.18
CA GLY A 113 2.57 -5.05 0.37
C GLY A 113 2.73 -4.11 -0.83
N THR A 114 3.43 -2.98 -0.63
CA THR A 114 3.66 -1.92 -1.63
C THR A 114 4.85 -2.18 -2.57
N GLY A 115 5.33 -3.43 -2.68
CA GLY A 115 6.44 -3.78 -3.57
C GLY A 115 6.00 -4.01 -5.03
N ALA A 116 6.93 -3.82 -5.97
CA ALA A 116 6.74 -4.21 -7.37
C ALA A 116 6.52 -5.73 -7.45
N VAL A 117 5.48 -6.16 -8.17
CA VAL A 117 5.16 -7.57 -8.37
C VAL A 117 5.70 -7.99 -9.74
N SER A 118 6.55 -9.00 -9.77
CA SER A 118 6.98 -9.70 -10.99
C SER A 118 6.10 -10.96 -11.17
N PRO A 119 4.96 -10.86 -11.87
CA PRO A 119 4.06 -12.01 -12.03
C PRO A 119 4.75 -13.12 -12.82
N ARG A 120 4.55 -14.37 -12.40
CA ARG A 120 5.05 -15.57 -13.11
C ARG A 120 3.97 -16.12 -14.02
N ARG A 121 4.26 -16.84 -15.09
CA ARG A 121 3.22 -17.54 -15.87
C ARG A 121 2.49 -18.55 -15.00
N SER A 122 1.19 -18.67 -15.24
CA SER A 122 0.44 -19.83 -14.77
C SER A 122 0.82 -21.08 -15.57
N ASP A 123 0.67 -22.26 -14.95
CA ASP A 123 0.92 -23.54 -15.62
C ASP A 123 -0.04 -23.75 -16.81
N GLU A 124 -1.29 -23.30 -16.68
CA GLU A 124 -2.30 -23.35 -17.77
C GLU A 124 -1.86 -22.53 -18.99
N LEU A 125 -1.34 -21.31 -18.76
CA LEU A 125 -0.86 -20.45 -19.84
C LEU A 125 0.33 -21.08 -20.58
N ALA A 126 1.23 -21.71 -19.82
CA ALA A 126 2.37 -22.41 -20.39
C ALA A 126 1.98 -23.66 -21.17
N GLU A 127 0.97 -24.39 -20.68
CA GLU A 127 0.40 -25.53 -21.40
C GLU A 127 -0.27 -25.10 -22.71
N LEU A 128 -1.08 -24.03 -22.68
CA LEU A 128 -1.66 -23.43 -23.88
C LEU A 128 -0.58 -23.09 -24.92
N LEU A 129 0.47 -22.38 -24.50
CA LEU A 129 1.56 -22.00 -25.39
C LEU A 129 2.32 -23.22 -25.94
N ARG A 130 2.54 -24.26 -25.12
CA ARG A 130 3.18 -25.52 -25.54
C ARG A 130 2.35 -26.26 -26.59
N LEU A 131 1.04 -26.28 -26.44
CA LEU A 131 0.14 -26.92 -27.39
C LEU A 131 0.06 -26.12 -28.70
N SER A 132 -0.08 -24.79 -28.61
CA SER A 132 -0.09 -23.92 -29.79
C SER A 132 1.24 -23.94 -30.54
N SER A 133 2.38 -24.02 -29.83
CA SER A 133 3.70 -24.18 -30.46
C SER A 133 3.84 -25.52 -31.17
N SER A 134 3.29 -26.60 -30.60
CA SER A 134 3.26 -27.91 -31.28
C SER A 134 2.44 -27.86 -32.58
N PHE A 135 1.36 -27.07 -32.61
CA PHE A 135 0.53 -26.89 -33.80
C PHE A 135 1.23 -26.01 -34.84
N ALA A 136 1.85 -24.90 -34.41
CA ALA A 136 2.63 -24.02 -35.26
C ALA A 136 3.84 -24.72 -35.89
N ALA A 137 4.54 -25.57 -35.12
CA ALA A 137 5.66 -26.37 -35.58
C ALA A 137 5.28 -27.33 -36.72
N ARG A 138 4.08 -27.92 -36.70
CA ARG A 138 3.58 -28.77 -37.81
C ARG A 138 3.45 -28.00 -39.13
N ARG A 139 3.24 -26.69 -39.05
CA ARG A 139 3.10 -25.78 -40.19
C ARG A 139 4.43 -25.10 -40.57
N ASN A 140 5.51 -25.36 -39.83
CA ASN A 140 6.76 -24.61 -39.89
C ASN A 140 6.56 -23.09 -39.81
N ALA A 141 5.63 -22.66 -38.96
CA ALA A 141 5.28 -21.25 -38.78
C ALA A 141 5.50 -20.83 -37.32
N ALA A 142 5.57 -19.51 -37.09
CA ALA A 142 5.51 -18.95 -35.75
C ALA A 142 4.11 -19.15 -35.16
N VAL A 143 4.00 -19.20 -33.83
CA VAL A 143 2.70 -19.24 -33.14
C VAL A 143 1.95 -17.95 -33.44
N SER A 144 0.75 -18.07 -34.00
CA SER A 144 -0.17 -16.97 -34.26
C SER A 144 -1.33 -16.97 -33.27
N ILE A 145 -2.10 -15.88 -33.26
CA ILE A 145 -3.33 -15.76 -32.47
C ILE A 145 -4.33 -16.87 -32.80
N ASP A 146 -4.41 -17.27 -34.07
CA ASP A 146 -5.28 -18.37 -34.50
C ASP A 146 -4.92 -19.72 -33.86
N ASP A 147 -3.64 -19.98 -33.58
CA ASP A 147 -3.23 -21.24 -32.94
C ASP A 147 -3.61 -21.28 -31.47
N LEU A 148 -3.55 -20.13 -30.79
CA LEU A 148 -4.01 -19.99 -29.41
C LEU A 148 -5.52 -20.20 -29.34
N LEU A 149 -6.28 -19.57 -30.24
CA LEU A 149 -7.73 -19.75 -30.32
C LEU A 149 -8.11 -21.17 -30.72
N HIS A 150 -7.37 -21.81 -31.62
CA HIS A 150 -7.62 -23.18 -32.02
C HIS A 150 -7.51 -24.13 -30.83
N VAL A 151 -6.44 -24.03 -30.03
CA VAL A 151 -6.28 -24.86 -28.82
C VAL A 151 -7.38 -24.58 -27.80
N LEU A 152 -7.70 -23.30 -27.54
CA LEU A 152 -8.76 -22.92 -26.60
C LEU A 152 -10.16 -23.42 -27.01
N PHE A 153 -10.45 -23.55 -28.31
CA PHE A 153 -11.72 -24.09 -28.79
C PHE A 153 -11.77 -25.62 -28.87
N ASP A 154 -10.62 -26.27 -29.12
CA ASP A 154 -10.52 -27.72 -29.29
C ASP A 154 -10.48 -28.45 -27.92
N GLN A 155 -9.78 -27.89 -26.93
CA GLN A 155 -9.56 -28.51 -25.62
C GLN A 155 -10.49 -27.95 -24.53
N ARG A 156 -11.80 -28.12 -24.75
CA ARG A 156 -12.83 -27.51 -23.88
C ARG A 156 -12.80 -27.94 -22.42
N SER A 157 -12.35 -29.17 -22.14
CA SER A 157 -12.28 -29.70 -20.77
C SER A 157 -11.06 -29.21 -19.99
N ASP A 158 -10.01 -28.78 -20.69
CA ASP A 158 -8.69 -28.60 -20.09
C ASP A 158 -8.48 -27.16 -19.64
N PHE A 159 -9.20 -26.22 -20.25
CA PHE A 159 -9.16 -24.79 -19.91
C PHE A 159 -10.56 -24.26 -19.56
N ALA A 160 -10.72 -23.72 -18.35
CA ALA A 160 -11.99 -23.11 -17.91
C ALA A 160 -12.40 -21.90 -18.79
N GLN A 161 -11.42 -21.26 -19.42
CA GLN A 161 -11.59 -20.08 -20.26
C GLN A 161 -12.15 -20.43 -21.65
N SER A 162 -12.18 -21.71 -22.02
CA SER A 162 -12.83 -22.19 -23.24
C SER A 162 -14.35 -21.95 -23.18
N GLU A 163 -15.01 -22.29 -22.07
CA GLU A 163 -16.44 -22.05 -21.82
C GLU A 163 -16.77 -20.55 -21.88
N LEU A 164 -15.86 -19.71 -21.41
CA LEU A 164 -15.97 -18.26 -21.50
C LEU A 164 -16.01 -17.83 -22.98
N LEU A 165 -15.08 -18.31 -23.81
CA LEU A 165 -15.07 -18.01 -25.25
C LEU A 165 -16.34 -18.55 -25.95
N PHE A 166 -16.84 -19.73 -25.58
CA PHE A 166 -18.07 -20.27 -26.13
C PHE A 166 -19.29 -19.38 -25.85
N ARG A 167 -19.41 -18.85 -24.63
CA ARG A 167 -20.49 -17.94 -24.25
C ARG A 167 -20.55 -16.68 -25.12
N PHE A 168 -19.40 -16.19 -25.57
CA PHE A 168 -19.30 -14.98 -26.37
C PHE A 168 -19.13 -15.22 -27.88
N SER A 169 -19.18 -16.48 -28.33
CA SER A 169 -19.19 -16.81 -29.76
C SER A 169 -20.56 -16.52 -30.38
N SER A 170 -20.57 -15.64 -31.37
CA SER A 170 -21.75 -15.26 -32.15
C SER A 170 -22.25 -16.36 -33.09
N ARG A 171 -21.59 -17.54 -33.13
CA ARG A 171 -22.07 -18.71 -33.89
C ARG A 171 -23.29 -19.39 -33.24
N PHE A 172 -23.69 -18.98 -32.04
CA PHE A 172 -24.97 -19.34 -31.45
C PHE A 172 -26.06 -18.31 -31.83
N THR A 173 -26.51 -18.35 -33.08
CA THR A 173 -27.94 -18.20 -33.33
C THR A 173 -28.58 -19.51 -32.87
N PRO A 174 -29.51 -19.53 -31.90
CA PRO A 174 -30.31 -20.72 -31.69
C PRO A 174 -31.01 -21.00 -33.01
N MET A 175 -30.66 -22.13 -33.62
CA MET A 175 -31.41 -22.74 -34.71
C MET A 175 -32.90 -22.71 -34.27
N PRO A 176 -33.83 -22.18 -35.08
CA PRO A 176 -35.23 -22.19 -34.68
C PRO A 176 -35.63 -23.64 -34.46
N GLU A 177 -35.92 -23.95 -33.19
CA GLU A 177 -36.37 -25.25 -32.74
C GLU A 177 -37.48 -25.75 -33.68
N PRO A 178 -37.38 -26.98 -34.22
CA PRO A 178 -38.40 -27.49 -35.12
C PRO A 178 -39.71 -27.54 -34.36
N LEU A 179 -40.72 -26.83 -34.88
CA LEU A 179 -42.06 -26.72 -34.32
C LEU A 179 -42.57 -28.11 -33.86
N PRO A 180 -43.01 -28.26 -32.59
CA PRO A 180 -43.64 -29.49 -32.14
C PRO A 180 -44.95 -29.71 -32.92
N PRO A 181 -45.31 -30.97 -33.23
CA PRO A 181 -46.42 -31.27 -34.11
C PRO A 181 -47.76 -30.84 -33.49
N LEU A 182 -48.62 -30.29 -34.36
CA LEU A 182 -49.98 -29.88 -34.07
C LEU A 182 -50.79 -30.98 -33.36
N THR A 183 -50.94 -30.86 -32.05
CA THR A 183 -52.03 -31.50 -31.33
C THR A 183 -53.03 -30.44 -30.89
N ARG A 184 -54.20 -30.56 -31.51
CA ARG A 184 -55.42 -29.78 -31.37
C ARG A 184 -56.09 -30.10 -30.03
N ALA A 185 -56.48 -29.08 -29.27
CA ALA A 185 -57.87 -28.83 -28.84
C ALA A 185 -57.97 -27.65 -27.85
N GLU A 186 -58.75 -26.64 -28.25
CA GLU A 186 -59.70 -25.82 -27.45
C GLU A 186 -59.16 -25.03 -26.24
N GLY A 187 -59.37 -23.74 -26.05
CA GLY A 187 -60.24 -22.74 -26.66
C GLY A 187 -60.46 -21.60 -25.63
N ARG A 188 -60.71 -20.38 -26.13
CA ARG A 188 -61.12 -19.13 -25.44
C ARG A 188 -60.03 -18.12 -25.02
N TYR A 189 -59.80 -17.17 -25.92
CA TYR A 189 -59.86 -15.73 -25.63
C TYR A 189 -61.27 -15.20 -26.05
N PRO A 190 -61.75 -13.95 -25.77
CA PRO A 190 -61.07 -12.71 -25.30
C PRO A 190 -61.95 -11.90 -24.26
N PRO A 191 -61.81 -10.57 -24.00
CA PRO A 191 -60.85 -9.59 -24.51
C PRO A 191 -60.18 -8.63 -23.51
N SER A 192 -59.07 -8.07 -24.00
CA SER A 192 -58.36 -6.88 -23.52
C SER A 192 -59.22 -5.61 -23.50
N ASN A 193 -58.97 -4.74 -22.52
CA ASN A 193 -59.19 -3.30 -22.64
C ASN A 193 -57.87 -2.56 -22.39
N LEU A 194 -57.44 -1.83 -23.42
CA LEU A 194 -56.39 -0.82 -23.38
C LEU A 194 -56.79 0.35 -22.46
N ARG A 195 -55.91 0.74 -21.53
CA ARG A 195 -55.68 2.16 -21.18
C ARG A 195 -54.20 2.41 -20.94
N TYR A 196 -53.67 3.34 -21.71
CA TYR A 196 -52.32 3.87 -21.69
C TYR A 196 -52.25 5.02 -20.67
N ALA A 197 -51.28 4.98 -19.76
CA ALA A 197 -50.66 6.17 -19.18
C ALA A 197 -49.28 5.77 -18.66
N ALA A 198 -48.27 6.48 -19.14
CA ALA A 198 -46.86 6.14 -19.07
C ALA A 198 -46.27 6.42 -17.68
N ASP A 199 -45.60 5.42 -17.12
CA ASP A 199 -44.50 5.61 -16.18
C ASP A 199 -43.24 5.06 -16.83
N TYR A 200 -42.25 5.93 -17.07
CA TYR A 200 -40.91 5.55 -17.48
C TYR A 200 -40.15 4.96 -16.29
N GLY A 201 -40.50 3.73 -15.91
CA GLY A 201 -39.68 2.85 -15.09
C GLY A 201 -38.92 1.88 -15.99
N ARG A 202 -37.60 1.96 -15.98
CA ARG A 202 -36.70 1.01 -16.67
C ARG A 202 -37.11 -0.45 -16.38
N PRO A 203 -37.23 -1.34 -17.39
CA PRO A 203 -37.38 -2.75 -17.14
C PRO A 203 -36.06 -3.33 -16.65
N ALA A 204 -36.01 -3.70 -15.37
CA ALA A 204 -35.10 -4.71 -14.87
C ALA A 204 -35.49 -6.06 -15.52
N TYR A 205 -34.81 -6.43 -16.60
CA TYR A 205 -34.84 -7.82 -17.06
C TYR A 205 -34.03 -8.64 -16.07
N ARG A 206 -34.77 -9.23 -15.13
CA ARG A 206 -34.40 -10.38 -14.31
C ARG A 206 -33.61 -11.39 -15.14
N SER A 207 -32.31 -11.46 -14.87
CA SER A 207 -31.42 -12.53 -15.30
C SER A 207 -31.53 -13.66 -14.26
N ASP A 208 -32.68 -14.33 -14.21
CA ASP A 208 -32.98 -15.37 -13.20
C ASP A 208 -32.70 -16.81 -13.70
N TYR A 209 -31.96 -16.96 -14.79
CA TYR A 209 -31.60 -18.29 -15.32
C TYR A 209 -30.18 -18.31 -15.87
N MET A 210 -29.18 -18.19 -15.00
CA MET A 210 -27.85 -18.80 -15.11
C MET A 210 -27.12 -18.42 -13.82
N ALA A 211 -26.87 -19.38 -12.91
CA ALA A 211 -25.89 -19.16 -11.85
C ALA A 211 -24.54 -18.92 -12.55
N THR A 212 -24.09 -17.68 -12.59
CA THR A 212 -22.86 -17.34 -13.30
C THR A 212 -21.68 -17.84 -12.47
N SER A 213 -20.58 -18.26 -13.12
CA SER A 213 -19.30 -18.48 -12.44
C SER A 213 -18.83 -17.23 -11.68
N ALA A 214 -19.34 -16.05 -12.04
CA ALA A 214 -19.16 -14.82 -11.29
C ALA A 214 -19.93 -14.83 -9.95
N ASP A 215 -21.11 -15.44 -9.86
CA ASP A 215 -21.86 -15.53 -8.59
C ASP A 215 -21.17 -16.49 -7.60
N THR A 216 -20.61 -17.60 -8.06
CA THR A 216 -19.84 -18.51 -7.20
C THR A 216 -18.52 -17.87 -6.72
N LEU A 217 -17.87 -17.08 -7.58
CA LEU A 217 -16.67 -16.31 -7.22
C LEU A 217 -17.00 -15.13 -6.30
N GLN A 218 -18.14 -14.46 -6.50
CA GLN A 218 -18.63 -13.42 -5.60
C GLN A 218 -19.00 -13.97 -4.22
N ASN A 219 -19.63 -15.15 -4.16
CA ASN A 219 -19.97 -15.80 -2.90
C ASN A 219 -18.72 -16.25 -2.14
N SER A 220 -17.75 -16.89 -2.80
CA SER A 220 -16.48 -17.27 -2.17
C SER A 220 -15.65 -16.05 -1.72
N ARG A 221 -15.73 -14.94 -2.46
CA ARG A 221 -15.15 -13.67 -2.05
C ARG A 221 -15.86 -13.07 -0.85
N LEU A 222 -17.18 -13.16 -0.79
CA LEU A 222 -17.96 -12.68 0.35
C LEU A 222 -17.58 -13.49 1.60
N ASP A 223 -17.41 -14.80 1.47
CA ASP A 223 -16.92 -15.67 2.56
C ASP A 223 -15.47 -15.32 2.97
N ALA A 224 -14.58 -15.05 2.02
CA ALA A 224 -13.19 -14.65 2.30
C ALA A 224 -13.12 -13.27 2.97
N LEU A 225 -13.94 -12.31 2.52
CA LEU A 225 -14.07 -10.99 3.14
C LEU A 225 -14.67 -11.11 4.54
N GLU A 226 -15.66 -11.98 4.76
CA GLU A 226 -16.21 -12.25 6.08
C GLU A 226 -15.16 -12.85 7.02
N GLN A 227 -14.34 -13.78 6.53
CA GLN A 227 -13.22 -14.34 7.30
C GLN A 227 -12.15 -13.27 7.61
N MET A 228 -11.81 -12.42 6.65
CA MET A 228 -10.85 -11.32 6.85
C MET A 228 -11.39 -10.26 7.81
N VAL A 229 -12.68 -9.91 7.74
CA VAL A 229 -13.32 -8.99 8.68
C VAL A 229 -13.40 -9.61 10.08
N ARG A 230 -13.66 -10.92 10.19
CA ARG A 230 -13.57 -11.63 11.48
C ARG A 230 -12.14 -11.63 12.04
N ALA A 231 -11.14 -11.85 11.20
CA ALA A 231 -9.73 -11.80 11.60
C ALA A 231 -9.34 -10.39 12.04
N LEU A 232 -9.64 -9.36 11.24
CA LEU A 232 -9.40 -7.96 11.59
C LEU A 232 -10.15 -7.55 12.86
N SER A 233 -11.40 -7.99 13.05
CA SER A 233 -12.16 -7.74 14.27
C SER A 233 -11.50 -8.39 15.49
N HIS A 234 -10.97 -9.61 15.31
CA HIS A 234 -10.18 -10.28 16.34
C HIS A 234 -8.87 -9.54 16.64
N ASP A 235 -8.17 -9.07 15.61
CA ASP A 235 -6.94 -8.30 15.74
C ASP A 235 -7.18 -6.96 16.41
N PHE A 236 -8.24 -6.22 16.04
CA PHE A 236 -8.65 -4.99 16.74
C PHE A 236 -9.06 -5.26 18.18
N SER A 237 -9.69 -6.39 18.48
CA SER A 237 -10.00 -6.78 19.85
C SER A 237 -8.72 -7.07 20.64
N ASN A 238 -7.75 -7.74 20.02
CA ASN A 238 -6.45 -8.03 20.62
C ASN A 238 -5.65 -6.74 20.85
N GLU A 239 -5.60 -5.84 19.87
CA GLU A 239 -4.98 -4.52 20.00
C GLU A 239 -5.67 -3.68 21.08
N ARG A 240 -7.01 -3.66 21.14
CA ARG A 240 -7.73 -3.00 22.23
C ARG A 240 -7.40 -3.61 23.58
N HIS A 241 -7.18 -4.92 23.68
CA HIS A 241 -6.73 -5.56 24.92
C HIS A 241 -5.30 -5.17 25.28
N VAL A 242 -4.40 -5.08 24.31
CA VAL A 242 -3.01 -4.61 24.52
C VAL A 242 -3.01 -3.14 24.92
N ILE A 243 -3.74 -2.28 24.22
CA ILE A 243 -3.87 -0.84 24.52
C ILE A 243 -4.54 -0.65 25.88
N ALA A 244 -5.59 -1.40 26.21
CA ALA A 244 -6.22 -1.37 27.53
C ALA A 244 -5.26 -1.87 28.62
N GLY A 245 -4.39 -2.83 28.30
CA GLY A 245 -3.28 -3.26 29.16
C GLY A 245 -2.31 -2.12 29.43
N LEU A 246 -1.81 -1.47 28.36
CA LEU A 246 -0.91 -0.33 28.45
C LEU A 246 -1.53 0.86 29.16
N ILE A 247 -2.81 1.15 28.95
CA ILE A 247 -3.53 2.22 29.69
C ILE A 247 -3.68 1.83 31.16
N ARG A 248 -3.94 0.55 31.45
CA ARG A 248 -4.02 0.08 32.84
C ARG A 248 -2.65 0.18 33.51
N ASP A 249 -1.58 -0.18 32.82
CA ASP A 249 -0.20 -0.07 33.32
C ASP A 249 0.22 1.39 33.47
N LEU A 250 -0.10 2.26 32.52
CA LEU A 250 0.11 3.70 32.62
C LEU A 250 -0.72 4.33 33.76
N SER A 251 -1.97 3.89 33.96
CA SER A 251 -2.79 4.33 35.10
C SER A 251 -2.21 3.86 36.43
N ARG A 252 -1.60 2.66 36.45
CA ARG A 252 -0.91 2.11 37.62
C ARG A 252 0.38 2.86 37.91
N ASP A 253 1.16 3.17 36.88
CA ASP A 253 2.40 3.92 36.99
C ASP A 253 2.12 5.36 37.39
N THR A 254 1.11 6.01 36.81
CA THR A 254 0.70 7.37 37.21
C THR A 254 0.18 7.43 38.64
N LEU A 255 -0.54 6.40 39.12
CA LEU A 255 -0.90 6.28 40.54
C LEU A 255 0.32 6.06 41.43
N ALA A 256 1.31 5.28 40.97
CA ALA A 256 2.57 5.10 41.70
C ALA A 256 3.38 6.40 41.75
N TYR A 257 3.45 7.15 40.65
CA TYR A 257 4.07 8.48 40.59
C TYR A 257 3.29 9.51 41.42
N GLN A 258 1.96 9.45 41.49
CA GLN A 258 1.18 10.33 42.37
C GLN A 258 1.34 9.97 43.86
N ASP A 259 1.48 8.70 44.23
CA ASP A 259 1.81 8.30 45.61
C ASP A 259 3.23 8.75 45.98
N ASP A 260 4.20 8.64 45.06
CA ASP A 260 5.58 9.09 45.28
C ASP A 260 5.71 10.61 45.28
N GLN A 261 4.96 11.31 44.41
CA GLN A 261 4.86 12.77 44.41
C GLN A 261 4.10 13.27 45.65
N GLY A 262 3.08 12.54 46.12
CA GLY A 262 2.35 12.81 47.36
C GLY A 262 3.23 12.63 48.60
N ARG A 263 4.09 11.60 48.63
CA ARG A 263 5.13 11.43 49.65
C ARG A 263 6.17 12.53 49.56
N GLY A 264 6.61 12.90 48.37
CA GLY A 264 7.51 14.03 48.14
C GLY A 264 6.92 15.36 48.61
N GLN A 265 5.64 15.61 48.33
CA GLN A 265 4.92 16.81 48.79
C GLN A 265 4.69 16.80 50.30
N ALA A 266 4.36 15.66 50.90
CA ALA A 266 4.24 15.52 52.35
C ALA A 266 5.58 15.79 53.06
N VAL A 267 6.69 15.28 52.51
CA VAL A 267 8.04 15.54 53.02
C VAL A 267 8.44 17.01 52.81
N LEU A 268 8.03 17.65 51.72
CA LEU A 268 8.24 19.08 51.50
C LEU A 268 7.40 19.94 52.44
N ILE A 269 6.14 19.58 52.71
CA ILE A 269 5.27 20.28 53.68
C ILE A 269 5.82 20.13 55.10
N ASP A 270 6.31 18.93 55.46
CA ASP A 270 6.95 18.69 56.75
C ASP A 270 8.27 19.46 56.88
N ARG A 271 9.07 19.54 55.80
CA ARG A 271 10.27 20.38 55.74
C ARG A 271 9.95 21.87 55.82
N VAL A 272 8.90 22.34 55.13
CA VAL A 272 8.46 23.74 55.19
C VAL A 272 7.91 24.07 56.58
N GLY A 273 7.15 23.18 57.21
CA GLY A 273 6.71 23.31 58.60
C GLY A 273 7.88 23.31 59.58
N SER A 274 8.89 22.47 59.37
CA SER A 274 10.11 22.46 60.18
C SER A 274 10.96 23.73 59.99
N LEU A 275 10.98 24.29 58.78
CA LEU A 275 11.60 25.57 58.47
C LEU A 275 10.84 26.72 59.11
N GLU A 276 9.51 26.69 59.12
CA GLU A 276 8.69 27.72 59.75
C GLU A 276 8.80 27.66 61.29
N ALA A 277 8.90 26.46 61.86
CA ALA A 277 9.19 26.26 63.28
C ALA A 277 10.59 26.76 63.65
N ALA A 278 11.61 26.42 62.86
CA ALA A 278 12.98 26.89 63.07
C ALA A 278 13.14 28.40 62.86
N PHE A 279 12.34 29.01 61.98
CA PHE A 279 12.34 30.45 61.75
C PHE A 279 11.62 31.21 62.88
N ARG A 280 10.60 30.62 63.51
CA ARG A 280 10.00 31.17 64.73
C ARG A 280 10.92 31.05 65.94
N ASP A 281 11.70 29.99 66.03
CA ASP A 281 12.63 29.74 67.13
C ASP A 281 13.96 30.51 66.99
N GLY A 282 14.37 30.82 65.75
CA GLY A 282 15.57 31.59 65.41
C GLY A 282 15.46 33.11 65.60
N GLY A 283 14.39 33.61 66.21
CA GLY A 283 14.14 35.04 66.42
C GLY A 283 14.98 35.70 67.51
N THR A 284 15.82 34.95 68.23
CA THR A 284 16.65 35.50 69.31
C THR A 284 18.10 35.06 69.22
N GLY A 285 18.96 35.97 68.72
CA GLY A 285 20.32 36.11 69.22
C GLY A 285 21.38 35.17 68.67
N SER A 286 22.09 35.67 67.65
CA SER A 286 23.56 35.61 67.46
C SER A 286 24.28 34.25 67.31
N THR A 287 25.23 34.29 66.36
CA THR A 287 26.42 33.41 66.22
C THR A 287 26.19 31.95 65.91
N GLU A 288 25.93 31.62 64.64
CA GLU A 288 26.21 30.26 64.15
C GLU A 288 26.44 30.29 62.62
N THR A 289 27.71 30.45 62.23
CA THR A 289 28.18 30.26 60.84
C THR A 289 28.39 28.78 60.49
N LEU A 290 28.37 27.90 61.49
CA LEU A 290 28.44 26.44 61.37
C LEU A 290 27.27 25.82 60.57
N PRO A 291 25.99 26.20 60.77
CA PRO A 291 24.89 25.66 59.98
C PRO A 291 24.89 26.08 58.52
N LEU A 292 25.61 27.14 58.13
CA LEU A 292 25.74 27.51 56.71
C LEU A 292 26.78 26.65 56.00
N VAL A 293 27.88 26.30 56.67
CA VAL A 293 28.90 25.39 56.13
C VAL A 293 28.32 23.98 55.98
N SER A 294 27.59 23.46 56.98
CA SER A 294 26.93 22.16 56.84
C SER A 294 25.79 22.18 55.81
N LYS A 295 25.12 23.32 55.60
CA LYS A 295 24.15 23.49 54.49
C LYS A 295 24.84 23.51 53.12
N LEU A 296 26.02 24.11 53.01
CA LEU A 296 26.81 24.10 51.77
C LEU A 296 27.34 22.70 51.47
N GLU A 297 27.84 21.98 52.47
CA GLU A 297 28.27 20.57 52.31
C GLU A 297 27.10 19.67 51.88
N ASN A 298 25.88 19.89 52.41
CA ASN A 298 24.70 19.13 51.98
C ASN A 298 24.23 19.49 50.56
N ILE A 299 24.40 20.75 50.14
CA ILE A 299 24.11 21.17 48.76
C ILE A 299 25.17 20.60 47.81
N GLU A 300 26.44 20.60 48.21
CA GLU A 300 27.53 19.99 47.46
C GLU A 300 27.32 18.49 47.30
N ALA A 301 26.97 17.77 48.37
CA ALA A 301 26.61 16.36 48.31
C ALA A 301 25.39 16.09 47.41
N GLY A 302 24.38 16.99 47.43
CA GLY A 302 23.21 16.89 46.56
C GLY A 302 23.54 17.15 45.09
N LEU A 303 24.47 18.07 44.82
CA LEU A 303 24.97 18.35 43.47
C LEU A 303 25.84 17.21 42.95
N GLU A 304 26.68 16.60 43.80
CA GLU A 304 27.45 15.40 43.45
C GLU A 304 26.53 14.23 43.13
N LEU A 305 25.48 14.01 43.91
CA LEU A 305 24.52 12.94 43.67
C LEU A 305 23.75 13.17 42.35
N ARG A 306 23.32 14.40 42.08
CA ARG A 306 22.73 14.83 40.80
C ARG A 306 23.70 14.65 39.63
N LEU A 307 24.98 14.99 39.81
CA LEU A 307 26.02 14.79 38.79
C LEU A 307 26.28 13.31 38.56
N GLN A 308 26.18 12.49 39.59
CA GLN A 308 26.33 11.05 39.49
C GLN A 308 25.14 10.41 38.77
N GLU A 309 23.91 10.82 39.07
CA GLU A 309 22.70 10.42 38.33
C GLU A 309 22.74 10.89 36.87
N MET A 310 23.19 12.13 36.64
CA MET A 310 23.41 12.66 35.30
C MET A 310 24.51 11.87 34.57
N SER A 311 25.59 11.50 35.24
CA SER A 311 26.65 10.67 34.65
C SER A 311 26.16 9.24 34.33
N GLN A 312 25.28 8.67 35.16
CA GLN A 312 24.69 7.36 34.93
C GLN A 312 23.72 7.40 33.76
N SER A 313 22.87 8.43 33.67
CA SER A 313 22.00 8.63 32.50
C SER A 313 22.78 8.90 31.22
N TRP A 314 23.89 9.65 31.28
CA TRP A 314 24.81 9.81 30.16
C TRP A 314 25.51 8.51 29.77
N ALA A 315 25.88 7.67 30.75
CA ALA A 315 26.44 6.34 30.49
C ALA A 315 25.43 5.44 29.79
N VAL A 316 24.17 5.44 30.23
CA VAL A 316 23.07 4.70 29.58
C VAL A 316 22.84 5.19 28.15
N LEU A 317 22.81 6.51 27.93
CA LEU A 317 22.72 7.11 26.60
C LEU A 317 23.92 6.75 25.73
N SER A 318 25.14 6.73 26.29
CA SER A 318 26.36 6.34 25.59
C SER A 318 26.34 4.87 25.20
N THR A 319 25.90 3.96 26.09
CA THR A 319 25.71 2.55 25.75
C THR A 319 24.64 2.36 24.69
N ARG A 320 23.53 3.12 24.73
CA ARG A 320 22.49 3.08 23.68
C ARG A 320 23.01 3.62 22.35
N LEU A 321 23.85 4.64 22.37
CA LEU A 321 24.51 5.17 21.18
C LEU A 321 25.52 4.17 20.61
N GLN A 322 26.30 3.48 21.45
CA GLN A 322 27.19 2.39 21.02
C GLN A 322 26.41 1.19 20.51
N GLU A 323 25.25 0.87 21.09
CA GLU A 323 24.35 -0.17 20.61
C GLU A 323 23.69 0.23 19.28
N LEU A 324 23.33 1.52 19.12
CA LEU A 324 22.89 2.08 17.84
C LEU A 324 24.01 2.04 16.80
N GLU A 325 25.23 2.36 17.19
CA GLU A 325 26.40 2.29 16.31
C GLU A 325 26.72 0.83 15.95
N ALA A 326 26.61 -0.10 16.89
CA ALA A 326 26.79 -1.52 16.67
C ALA A 326 25.68 -2.10 15.78
N THR A 327 24.43 -1.66 15.94
CA THR A 327 23.31 -2.06 15.08
C THR A 327 23.37 -1.40 13.70
N MET A 328 23.86 -0.17 13.58
CA MET A 328 24.18 0.46 12.29
C MET A 328 25.36 -0.23 11.60
N ARG A 329 26.35 -0.70 12.36
CA ARG A 329 27.50 -1.47 11.84
C ARG A 329 27.14 -2.93 11.54
N ALA A 330 26.21 -3.52 12.28
CA ALA A 330 25.70 -4.89 12.09
C ALA A 330 24.57 -4.96 11.05
N ARG A 331 23.97 -3.83 10.68
CA ARG A 331 23.18 -3.71 9.47
C ARG A 331 24.14 -3.95 8.30
N PRO A 332 23.99 -5.02 7.51
CA PRO A 332 24.81 -5.19 6.33
C PRO A 332 24.59 -3.95 5.45
N ALA A 333 25.68 -3.24 5.17
CA ALA A 333 25.70 -2.18 4.19
C ALA A 333 25.21 -2.76 2.86
N ALA A 334 23.97 -2.48 2.49
CA ALA A 334 23.69 -2.24 1.09
C ALA A 334 24.39 -0.92 0.78
N GLU A 335 25.63 -1.04 0.30
CA GLU A 335 26.61 0.04 0.10
C GLU A 335 26.05 1.12 -0.84
N ALA A 336 25.78 2.29 -0.27
CA ALA A 336 25.74 3.56 -1.01
C ALA A 336 26.75 4.55 -0.39
N VAL A 337 27.91 4.05 0.03
CA VAL A 337 29.10 4.87 0.21
C VAL A 337 30.10 4.34 -0.80
N VAL A 338 30.27 5.07 -1.89
CA VAL A 338 31.29 4.80 -2.90
C VAL A 338 32.64 4.71 -2.18
N ASP A 339 33.19 3.51 -2.08
CA ASP A 339 34.56 3.35 -1.62
C ASP A 339 35.46 3.92 -2.73
N LEU A 340 35.99 5.12 -2.47
CA LEU A 340 36.92 5.81 -3.35
C LEU A 340 38.36 5.36 -3.09
N LYS A 341 38.64 4.51 -2.07
CA LYS A 341 39.98 3.95 -1.84
C LYS A 341 40.53 3.20 -3.04
N PRO A 342 39.77 2.35 -3.76
CA PRO A 342 40.28 1.70 -4.96
C PRO A 342 40.60 2.68 -6.09
N ILE A 343 39.95 3.85 -6.13
CA ILE A 343 40.23 4.90 -7.12
C ILE A 343 41.44 5.74 -6.69
N ALA A 344 41.56 6.05 -5.40
CA ALA A 344 42.71 6.75 -4.82
C ALA A 344 44.00 5.90 -4.91
N ASP A 345 43.92 4.61 -4.56
CA ASP A 345 45.05 3.67 -4.68
C ASP A 345 45.45 3.47 -6.14
N ARG A 346 44.49 3.45 -7.07
CA ARG A 346 44.79 3.40 -8.52
C ARG A 346 45.39 4.70 -9.03
N LEU A 347 44.98 5.86 -8.50
CA LEU A 347 45.56 7.16 -8.86
C LEU A 347 46.98 7.31 -8.30
N ASP A 348 47.25 6.88 -7.07
CA ASP A 348 48.61 6.83 -6.50
C ASP A 348 49.53 5.90 -7.30
N VAL A 349 49.05 4.70 -7.69
CA VAL A 349 49.83 3.78 -8.54
C VAL A 349 50.05 4.36 -9.94
N ILE A 350 49.09 5.11 -10.50
CA ILE A 350 49.26 5.79 -11.78
C ILE A 350 50.21 6.98 -11.65
N GLU A 351 50.16 7.75 -10.56
CA GLU A 351 51.04 8.88 -10.28
C GLU A 351 52.49 8.40 -10.06
N GLU A 352 52.71 7.34 -9.27
CA GLU A 352 54.00 6.66 -9.10
C GLU A 352 54.52 6.08 -10.42
N ALA A 353 53.64 5.51 -11.26
CA ALA A 353 54.03 4.96 -12.56
C ALA A 353 54.35 6.03 -13.62
N VAL A 354 53.63 7.16 -13.61
CA VAL A 354 53.84 8.27 -14.54
C VAL A 354 55.05 9.11 -14.13
N LEU A 355 55.16 9.48 -12.85
CA LEU A 355 56.29 10.28 -12.36
C LEU A 355 57.58 9.45 -12.17
N GLY A 356 57.45 8.15 -11.85
CA GLY A 356 58.59 7.25 -11.66
C GLY A 356 59.25 6.76 -12.95
N HIS A 357 58.53 6.79 -14.08
CA HIS A 357 59.06 6.32 -15.38
C HIS A 357 59.83 7.42 -16.12
N ASP A 358 59.34 8.67 -16.10
CA ASP A 358 59.97 9.79 -16.80
C ASP A 358 61.32 10.20 -16.18
N GLN A 359 61.47 10.15 -14.85
CA GLN A 359 62.74 10.51 -14.19
C GLN A 359 63.85 9.47 -14.39
N ARG A 360 63.52 8.17 -14.50
CA ARG A 360 64.52 7.10 -14.71
C ARG A 360 64.92 6.97 -16.17
N ALA A 361 63.99 7.16 -17.10
CA ALA A 361 64.28 7.11 -18.54
C ALA A 361 65.11 8.31 -19.01
N LEU A 362 64.81 9.53 -18.53
CA LEU A 362 65.60 10.72 -18.86
C LEU A 362 66.99 10.71 -18.21
N GLY A 363 67.12 10.22 -16.97
CA GLY A 363 68.42 10.08 -16.30
C GLY A 363 69.38 9.15 -17.05
N ASP A 364 68.90 7.96 -17.45
CA ASP A 364 69.72 6.97 -18.16
C ASP A 364 70.07 7.43 -19.59
N LEU A 365 69.20 8.18 -20.27
CA LEU A 365 69.51 8.81 -21.56
C LEU A 365 70.60 9.89 -21.45
N THR A 366 70.58 10.69 -20.38
CA THR A 366 71.54 11.79 -20.18
C THR A 366 72.93 11.25 -19.81
N ASP A 367 72.99 10.19 -19.00
CA ASP A 367 74.24 9.48 -18.67
C ASP A 367 74.82 8.72 -19.87
N ARG A 368 73.97 8.26 -20.80
CA ARG A 368 74.41 7.59 -22.03
C ARG A 368 74.88 8.56 -23.11
N LEU A 369 74.23 9.73 -23.22
CA LEU A 369 74.66 10.79 -24.12
C LEU A 369 76.01 11.38 -23.69
N SER A 370 76.23 11.58 -22.39
CA SER A 370 77.54 12.02 -21.87
C SER A 370 78.64 10.98 -22.11
N LYS A 371 78.37 9.68 -21.91
CA LYS A 371 79.32 8.61 -22.26
C LYS A 371 79.63 8.53 -23.76
N LEU A 372 78.63 8.74 -24.61
CA LEU A 372 78.83 8.75 -26.06
C LEU A 372 79.70 9.94 -26.49
N ASP A 373 79.48 11.11 -25.89
CA ASP A 373 80.25 12.33 -26.16
C ASP A 373 81.71 12.18 -25.72
N ASP A 374 81.95 11.57 -24.54
CA ASP A 374 83.28 11.22 -24.05
C ASP A 374 84.00 10.21 -24.96
N ASP A 375 83.29 9.17 -25.44
CA ASP A 375 83.86 8.15 -26.32
C ASP A 375 84.17 8.71 -27.72
N ILE A 376 83.33 9.60 -28.25
CA ILE A 376 83.57 10.30 -29.52
C ILE A 376 84.75 11.25 -29.38
N GLY A 377 84.82 12.03 -28.29
CA GLY A 377 85.95 12.90 -27.98
C GLY A 377 87.27 12.13 -27.86
N ARG A 378 87.24 10.93 -27.28
CA ARG A 378 88.40 10.07 -27.13
C ARG A 378 88.88 9.50 -28.47
N VAL A 379 87.97 9.09 -29.34
CA VAL A 379 88.30 8.58 -30.69
C VAL A 379 88.87 9.69 -31.58
N LEU A 380 88.36 10.92 -31.46
CA LEU A 380 88.89 12.09 -32.17
C LEU A 380 90.27 12.51 -31.66
N ALA A 381 90.56 12.34 -30.36
CA ALA A 381 91.84 12.71 -29.76
C ALA A 381 92.98 11.70 -30.03
N THR A 382 92.68 10.43 -30.32
CA THR A 382 93.69 9.36 -30.45
C THR A 382 94.11 9.03 -31.89
N SER A 383 93.79 9.86 -32.89
CA SER A 383 94.07 9.54 -34.30
C SER A 383 95.32 10.25 -34.86
N PRO A 384 96.45 9.52 -35.01
CA PRO A 384 97.37 9.79 -36.12
C PRO A 384 97.52 8.56 -37.04
N ASP A 385 97.03 8.75 -38.26
CA ASP A 385 97.46 8.26 -39.59
C ASP A 385 97.77 6.79 -39.93
N ALA A 386 97.83 5.82 -39.00
CA ALA A 386 98.11 4.42 -39.39
C ALA A 386 96.99 3.40 -39.08
N GLY A 387 96.04 3.70 -38.18
CA GLY A 387 94.94 2.79 -37.81
C GLY A 387 93.60 3.06 -38.50
N ARG A 388 93.57 3.97 -39.49
CA ARG A 388 92.33 4.56 -40.02
C ARG A 388 91.42 3.55 -40.72
N THR A 389 91.96 2.51 -41.35
CA THR A 389 91.18 1.47 -42.04
C THR A 389 90.59 0.43 -41.09
N GLU A 390 91.32 0.01 -40.05
CA GLU A 390 90.79 -0.88 -39.00
C GLU A 390 89.78 -0.15 -38.09
N ALA A 391 90.01 1.14 -37.81
CA ALA A 391 89.04 1.97 -37.09
C ALA A 391 87.75 2.22 -37.90
N LEU A 392 87.84 2.28 -39.23
CA LEU A 392 86.67 2.36 -40.11
C LEU A 392 85.90 1.03 -40.18
N LEU A 393 86.60 -0.11 -40.19
CA LEU A 393 85.98 -1.45 -40.09
C LEU A 393 85.30 -1.68 -38.73
N GLY A 394 85.95 -1.32 -37.62
CA GLY A 394 85.31 -1.35 -36.30
C GLY A 394 84.21 -0.30 -36.13
N GLY A 395 84.26 0.79 -36.90
CA GLY A 395 83.20 1.78 -37.01
C GLY A 395 81.96 1.23 -37.74
N LEU A 396 82.15 0.42 -38.79
CA LEU A 396 81.07 -0.26 -39.50
C LEU A 396 80.36 -1.30 -38.61
N ASP A 397 81.10 -2.11 -37.84
CA ASP A 397 80.50 -3.04 -36.86
C ASP A 397 79.70 -2.29 -35.76
N LYS A 398 80.16 -1.09 -35.36
CA LYS A 398 79.41 -0.23 -34.44
C LYS A 398 78.15 0.35 -35.09
N ILE A 399 78.19 0.69 -36.37
CA ILE A 399 77.02 1.17 -37.13
C ILE A 399 75.98 0.05 -37.26
N ASP A 400 76.39 -1.18 -37.57
CA ASP A 400 75.48 -2.33 -37.57
C ASP A 400 74.93 -2.62 -36.18
N GLY A 401 75.75 -2.48 -35.13
CA GLY A 401 75.31 -2.58 -33.74
C GLY A 401 74.30 -1.49 -33.34
N VAL A 402 74.42 -0.28 -33.88
CA VAL A 402 73.46 0.82 -33.68
C VAL A 402 72.20 0.57 -34.50
N SER A 403 72.30 0.06 -35.74
CA SER A 403 71.15 -0.28 -36.57
C SER A 403 70.29 -1.36 -35.92
N ASN A 404 70.90 -2.45 -35.45
CA ASN A 404 70.19 -3.52 -34.75
C ASN A 404 69.52 -3.03 -33.45
N LYS A 405 70.11 -2.04 -32.77
CA LYS A 405 69.51 -1.42 -31.58
C LYS A 405 68.38 -0.46 -31.93
N LEU A 406 68.48 0.26 -33.04
CA LEU A 406 67.41 1.12 -33.55
C LEU A 406 66.19 0.28 -33.96
N ASP A 407 66.42 -0.88 -34.59
CA ASP A 407 65.35 -1.83 -34.92
C ASP A 407 64.69 -2.40 -33.65
N ALA A 408 65.47 -2.71 -32.61
CA ALA A 408 64.93 -3.13 -31.32
C ALA A 408 64.12 -2.00 -30.63
N GLN A 409 64.56 -0.75 -30.73
CA GLN A 409 63.83 0.40 -30.20
C GLN A 409 62.53 0.66 -30.97
N ASN A 410 62.56 0.58 -32.31
CA ASN A 410 61.35 0.65 -33.13
C ASN A 410 60.36 -0.47 -32.80
N GLY A 411 60.86 -1.68 -32.52
CA GLY A 411 60.04 -2.78 -32.01
C GLY A 411 59.35 -2.42 -30.68
N SER A 412 60.10 -1.90 -29.70
CA SER A 412 59.53 -1.49 -28.41
C SER A 412 58.53 -0.33 -28.50
N LEU A 413 58.76 0.63 -29.41
CA LEU A 413 57.83 1.73 -29.67
C LEU A 413 56.55 1.25 -30.35
N ALA A 414 56.65 0.27 -31.25
CA ALA A 414 55.48 -0.36 -31.85
C ALA A 414 54.65 -1.12 -30.81
N GLU A 415 55.29 -1.86 -29.89
CA GLU A 415 54.62 -2.55 -28.78
C GLU A 415 53.94 -1.57 -27.82
N LEU A 416 54.60 -0.47 -27.46
CA LEU A 416 53.99 0.60 -26.65
C LEU A 416 52.81 1.26 -27.35
N GLY A 417 52.91 1.47 -28.67
CA GLY A 417 51.81 1.99 -29.49
C GLY A 417 50.59 1.07 -29.45
N ILE A 418 50.80 -0.24 -29.59
CA ILE A 418 49.73 -1.25 -29.50
C ILE A 418 49.10 -1.24 -28.10
N ALA A 419 49.91 -1.24 -27.04
CA ALA A 419 49.42 -1.22 -25.67
C ALA A 419 48.63 0.06 -25.34
N LEU A 420 49.05 1.22 -25.87
CA LEU A 420 48.34 2.48 -25.69
C LEU A 420 46.99 2.46 -26.40
N VAL A 421 46.92 1.93 -27.62
CA VAL A 421 45.66 1.78 -28.38
C VAL A 421 44.72 0.83 -27.63
N GLU A 422 45.22 -0.28 -27.10
CA GLU A 422 44.41 -1.22 -26.34
C GLU A 422 43.87 -0.60 -25.04
N ARG A 423 44.70 0.17 -24.31
CA ARG A 423 44.25 0.93 -23.14
C ARG A 423 43.24 2.00 -23.52
N MET A 424 43.44 2.75 -24.60
CA MET A 424 42.50 3.77 -25.05
C MET A 424 41.14 3.15 -25.40
N ASN A 425 41.14 2.02 -26.11
CA ASN A 425 39.92 1.26 -26.38
C ASN A 425 39.24 0.75 -25.10
N SER A 426 40.01 0.36 -24.08
CA SER A 426 39.45 -0.04 -22.78
C SER A 426 38.78 1.13 -22.05
N VAL A 427 39.39 2.32 -22.12
CA VAL A 427 38.85 3.54 -21.52
C VAL A 427 37.60 3.99 -22.26
N GLU A 428 37.60 3.97 -23.60
CA GLU A 428 36.41 4.28 -24.40
C GLU A 428 35.24 3.38 -24.06
N ARG A 429 35.48 2.06 -23.90
CA ARG A 429 34.42 1.12 -23.46
C ARG A 429 33.93 1.42 -22.04
N ALA A 430 34.83 1.75 -21.11
CA ALA A 430 34.45 2.09 -19.74
C ALA A 430 33.63 3.40 -19.69
N VAL A 431 34.02 4.41 -20.46
CA VAL A 431 33.29 5.68 -20.56
C VAL A 431 31.93 5.48 -21.23
N ALA A 432 31.84 4.66 -22.28
CA ALA A 432 30.57 4.33 -22.91
C ALA A 432 29.62 3.63 -21.93
N ALA A 433 30.13 2.68 -21.14
CA ALA A 433 29.35 2.01 -20.10
C ALA A 433 28.88 2.98 -19.01
N GLU A 434 29.74 3.90 -18.54
CA GLU A 434 29.33 4.93 -17.57
C GLU A 434 28.25 5.85 -18.12
N ILE A 435 28.36 6.28 -19.39
CA ILE A 435 27.32 7.10 -20.04
C ILE A 435 25.98 6.36 -20.10
N GLU A 436 25.99 5.07 -20.44
CA GLU A 436 24.79 4.23 -20.46
C GLU A 436 24.18 4.09 -19.06
N THR A 437 24.99 3.84 -18.03
CA THR A 437 24.50 3.76 -16.64
C THR A 437 23.97 5.11 -16.14
N ALA A 438 24.59 6.23 -16.52
CA ALA A 438 24.12 7.57 -16.17
C ALA A 438 22.79 7.87 -16.86
N ALA A 439 22.65 7.52 -18.15
CA ALA A 439 21.39 7.65 -18.88
C ALA A 439 20.27 6.82 -18.24
N ALA A 440 20.55 5.57 -17.85
CA ALA A 440 19.61 4.71 -17.14
C ALA A 440 19.18 5.32 -15.79
N LYS A 441 20.12 5.87 -15.01
CA LYS A 441 19.81 6.58 -13.76
C LYS A 441 18.94 7.82 -13.99
N HIS A 442 19.22 8.63 -15.01
CA HIS A 442 18.40 9.78 -15.36
C HIS A 442 16.98 9.39 -15.79
N GLN A 443 16.84 8.28 -16.52
CA GLN A 443 15.54 7.76 -16.92
C GLN A 443 14.74 7.25 -15.71
N ALA A 444 15.39 6.58 -14.76
CA ALA A 444 14.77 6.17 -13.50
C ALA A 444 14.27 7.38 -12.69
N TYR A 445 15.09 8.43 -12.54
CA TYR A 445 14.65 9.66 -11.86
C TYR A 445 13.48 10.35 -12.54
N ALA A 446 13.42 10.33 -13.88
CA ALA A 446 12.29 10.88 -14.61
C ALA A 446 11.01 10.07 -14.33
N GLN A 447 11.10 8.74 -14.26
CA GLN A 447 9.99 7.86 -13.90
C GLN A 447 9.52 8.11 -12.45
N ASP A 448 10.44 8.17 -11.49
CA ASP A 448 10.12 8.47 -10.09
C ASP A 448 9.42 9.83 -9.96
N LEU A 449 9.88 10.85 -10.69
CA LEU A 449 9.25 12.17 -10.68
C LEU A 449 7.82 12.13 -11.23
N THR A 450 7.57 11.32 -12.28
CA THR A 450 6.22 11.14 -12.82
C THR A 450 5.31 10.37 -11.87
N GLU A 451 5.82 9.35 -11.18
CA GLU A 451 5.06 8.60 -10.18
C GLU A 451 4.70 9.48 -8.98
N VAL A 452 5.66 10.29 -8.49
CA VAL A 452 5.40 11.27 -7.44
C VAL A 452 4.36 12.30 -7.89
N HIS A 453 4.43 12.77 -9.15
CA HIS A 453 3.42 13.67 -9.69
C HIS A 453 2.03 13.03 -9.74
N GLU A 454 1.92 11.78 -10.18
CA GLU A 454 0.65 11.03 -10.20
C GLU A 454 0.12 10.80 -8.78
N ALA A 455 0.98 10.46 -7.83
CA ALA A 455 0.62 10.30 -6.42
C ALA A 455 0.06 11.61 -5.84
N LEU A 456 0.69 12.76 -6.16
CA LEU A 456 0.19 14.08 -5.75
C LEU A 456 -1.16 14.41 -6.38
N LEU A 457 -1.39 14.06 -7.65
CA LEU A 457 -2.70 14.22 -8.30
C LEU A 457 -3.78 13.37 -7.62
N LYS A 458 -3.47 12.11 -7.30
CA LYS A 458 -4.40 11.22 -6.56
C LYS A 458 -4.70 11.74 -5.16
N VAL A 459 -3.71 12.24 -4.43
CA VAL A 459 -3.92 12.86 -3.12
C VAL A 459 -4.82 14.09 -3.23
N ASN A 460 -4.62 14.91 -4.26
CA ASN A 460 -5.46 16.08 -4.52
C ASN A 460 -6.92 15.67 -4.84
N GLU A 461 -7.12 14.67 -5.70
CA GLU A 461 -8.44 14.12 -6.00
C GLU A 461 -9.13 13.55 -4.74
N ASN A 462 -8.38 12.83 -3.90
CA ASN A 462 -8.87 12.32 -2.63
C ASN A 462 -9.25 13.46 -1.66
N GLN A 463 -8.48 14.55 -1.63
CA GLN A 463 -8.81 15.73 -0.83
C GLN A 463 -10.11 16.39 -1.31
N HIS A 464 -10.32 16.50 -2.62
CA HIS A 464 -11.57 17.01 -3.18
C HIS A 464 -12.76 16.10 -2.89
N THR A 465 -12.56 14.78 -2.96
CA THR A 465 -13.59 13.79 -2.61
C THR A 465 -13.96 13.87 -1.14
N LEU A 466 -12.95 13.99 -0.26
CA LEU A 466 -13.14 14.13 1.17
C LEU A 466 -13.85 15.45 1.50
N ALA A 467 -13.44 16.56 0.89
CA ALA A 467 -14.13 17.84 1.03
C ALA A 467 -15.60 17.76 0.59
N GLY A 468 -15.87 17.13 -0.56
CA GLY A 468 -17.24 16.89 -1.04
C GLY A 468 -18.07 16.04 -0.08
N SER A 469 -17.49 14.96 0.45
CA SER A 469 -18.17 14.11 1.45
C SER A 469 -18.44 14.85 2.76
N MET A 470 -17.53 15.74 3.17
CA MET A 470 -17.69 16.53 4.39
C MET A 470 -18.79 17.59 4.22
N ASP A 471 -18.86 18.26 3.08
CA ASP A 471 -19.94 19.21 2.78
C ASP A 471 -21.29 18.49 2.64
N GLN A 472 -21.31 17.30 2.04
CA GLN A 472 -22.49 16.44 2.02
C GLN A 472 -22.93 16.09 3.46
N TRP A 473 -22.02 15.63 4.32
CA TRP A 473 -22.38 15.28 5.70
C TRP A 473 -22.87 16.50 6.50
N ARG A 474 -22.29 17.68 6.26
CA ARG A 474 -22.75 18.94 6.89
C ARG A 474 -24.16 19.32 6.42
N THR A 475 -24.47 19.18 5.14
CA THR A 475 -25.81 19.48 4.61
C THR A 475 -26.85 18.45 5.06
N GLU A 476 -26.51 17.16 5.07
CA GLU A 476 -27.35 16.08 5.61
C GLU A 476 -27.60 16.30 7.11
N SER A 477 -26.56 16.54 7.91
CA SER A 477 -26.69 16.82 9.35
C SER A 477 -27.56 18.06 9.62
N ALA A 478 -27.41 19.13 8.83
CA ALA A 478 -28.25 20.32 8.95
C ALA A 478 -29.72 20.01 8.62
N THR A 479 -29.96 19.17 7.61
CA THR A 479 -31.31 18.72 7.23
C THR A 479 -31.93 17.84 8.31
N ASP A 480 -31.16 16.93 8.90
CA ASP A 480 -31.59 16.06 9.98
C ASP A 480 -31.94 16.86 11.24
N VAL A 481 -31.13 17.86 11.60
CA VAL A 481 -31.43 18.77 12.71
C VAL A 481 -32.71 19.57 12.44
N ALA A 482 -32.91 20.06 11.21
CA ALA A 482 -34.16 20.74 10.83
C ALA A 482 -35.37 19.80 10.95
N ASN A 483 -35.23 18.54 10.53
CA ASN A 483 -36.28 17.52 10.67
C ASN A 483 -36.60 17.21 12.14
N ILE A 484 -35.57 17.10 12.99
CA ILE A 484 -35.73 16.89 14.44
C ILE A 484 -36.45 18.08 15.07
N LEU A 485 -36.07 19.31 14.72
CA LEU A 485 -36.74 20.53 15.20
C LEU A 485 -38.22 20.56 14.81
N ASN A 486 -38.55 20.25 13.55
CA ASN A 486 -39.94 20.18 13.09
C ASN A 486 -40.75 19.09 13.83
N ARG A 487 -40.13 17.94 14.12
CA ARG A 487 -40.78 16.87 14.90
C ARG A 487 -40.98 17.27 16.36
N LEU A 488 -40.00 17.92 16.98
CA LEU A 488 -40.11 18.47 18.34
C LEU A 488 -41.24 19.49 18.43
N GLU A 489 -41.33 20.41 17.46
CA GLU A 489 -42.42 21.40 17.42
C GLU A 489 -43.79 20.72 17.27
N THR A 490 -43.87 19.65 16.48
CA THR A 490 -45.10 18.87 16.34
C THR A 490 -45.47 18.16 17.64
N ILE A 491 -44.50 17.55 18.32
CA ILE A 491 -44.71 16.92 19.64
C ILE A 491 -45.14 17.95 20.67
N ASP A 492 -44.55 19.15 20.67
CA ASP A 492 -44.91 20.23 21.59
C ASP A 492 -46.35 20.69 21.36
N ARG A 493 -46.76 20.84 20.10
CA ARG A 493 -48.16 21.11 19.72
C ARG A 493 -49.10 19.98 20.16
N ASP A 494 -48.74 18.72 19.93
CA ASP A 494 -49.54 17.56 20.32
C ASP A 494 -49.64 17.42 21.85
N ALA A 495 -48.60 17.81 22.60
CA ALA A 495 -48.59 17.83 24.05
C ALA A 495 -49.43 18.97 24.64
N ALA A 496 -49.55 20.11 23.93
CA ALA A 496 -50.40 21.22 24.33
C ALA A 496 -51.91 20.87 24.24
N LEU A 497 -52.32 20.05 23.27
CA LEU A 497 -53.73 19.70 23.05
C LEU A 497 -54.41 19.05 24.29
N PRO A 498 -53.84 18.01 24.94
CA PRO A 498 -54.39 17.48 26.19
C PRO A 498 -54.52 18.53 27.30
N ALA A 499 -53.53 19.41 27.46
CA ALA A 499 -53.56 20.45 28.49
C ALA A 499 -54.71 21.45 28.23
N GLU A 500 -54.89 21.86 26.97
CA GLU A 500 -56.00 22.72 26.56
C GLU A 500 -57.36 22.03 26.75
N THR A 501 -57.48 20.75 26.38
CA THR A 501 -58.74 20.01 26.58
C THR A 501 -59.08 19.79 28.05
N ILE A 502 -58.09 19.53 28.91
CA ILE A 502 -58.29 19.42 30.36
C ILE A 502 -58.71 20.78 30.94
N ALA A 503 -58.07 21.87 30.52
CA ALA A 503 -58.45 23.21 30.95
C ALA A 503 -59.89 23.55 30.52
N ALA A 504 -60.27 23.21 29.29
CA ALA A 504 -61.63 23.38 28.80
C ALA A 504 -62.64 22.53 29.60
N LEU A 505 -62.33 21.26 29.88
CA LEU A 505 -63.17 20.39 30.72
C LEU A 505 -63.33 20.95 32.15
N ASN A 506 -62.25 21.46 32.75
CA ASN A 506 -62.32 22.05 34.08
C ASN A 506 -63.21 23.30 34.08
N SER A 507 -63.06 24.18 33.08
CA SER A 507 -63.92 25.36 32.93
C SER A 507 -65.41 24.99 32.76
N HIS A 508 -65.69 23.91 32.01
CA HIS A 508 -67.04 23.38 31.84
C HIS A 508 -67.57 22.76 33.14
N MET A 509 -66.75 22.05 33.89
CA MET A 509 -67.10 21.49 35.20
C MET A 509 -67.42 22.60 36.22
N GLU A 510 -66.63 23.67 36.24
CA GLU A 510 -66.89 24.84 37.08
C GLU A 510 -68.19 25.56 36.69
N ALA A 511 -68.45 25.73 35.38
CA ALA A 511 -69.68 26.32 34.88
C ALA A 511 -70.90 25.46 35.25
N THR A 512 -70.84 24.15 35.05
CA THR A 512 -71.92 23.22 35.42
C THR A 512 -72.15 23.18 36.92
N ASN A 513 -71.08 23.16 37.73
CA ASN A 513 -71.19 23.25 39.20
C ASN A 513 -71.87 24.55 39.62
N ARG A 514 -71.47 25.69 39.03
CA ARG A 514 -72.13 26.99 39.27
C ARG A 514 -73.61 26.96 38.91
N PHE A 515 -73.97 26.38 37.76
CA PHE A 515 -75.38 26.22 37.37
C PHE A 515 -76.17 25.31 38.33
N ILE A 516 -75.56 24.22 38.81
CA ILE A 516 -76.19 23.32 39.78
C ILE A 516 -76.41 24.04 41.11
N ILE A 517 -75.39 24.74 41.62
CA ILE A 517 -75.46 25.55 42.84
C ILE A 517 -76.52 26.64 42.69
N GLU A 518 -76.55 27.39 41.58
CA GLU A 518 -77.57 28.40 41.33
C GLU A 518 -78.98 27.79 41.28
N ARG A 519 -79.16 26.65 40.60
CA ARG A 519 -80.45 25.96 40.54
C ARG A 519 -80.86 25.45 41.93
N TYR A 520 -79.92 24.93 42.70
CA TYR A 520 -80.14 24.47 44.06
C TYR A 520 -80.55 25.63 44.96
N HIS A 521 -79.81 26.74 44.96
CA HIS A 521 -80.16 27.95 45.71
C HIS A 521 -81.49 28.54 45.25
N ARG A 522 -81.80 28.60 43.95
CA ARG A 522 -83.11 29.09 43.48
C ARG A 522 -84.26 28.24 44.02
N ARG A 523 -84.10 26.92 44.09
CA ARG A 523 -85.12 25.98 44.58
C ARG A 523 -85.28 26.04 46.10
N HIS A 524 -84.17 26.17 46.82
CA HIS A 524 -84.14 26.16 48.29
C HIS A 524 -84.06 27.57 48.89
N ARG A 525 -84.24 28.62 48.08
CA ARG A 525 -84.13 30.03 48.50
C ARG A 525 -85.06 30.39 49.65
N PHE A 526 -86.28 29.85 49.61
CA PHE A 526 -87.25 30.01 50.69
C PHE A 526 -86.79 29.33 51.98
N LEU A 527 -86.24 28.11 51.88
CA LEU A 527 -85.73 27.37 53.03
C LEU A 527 -84.50 28.05 53.65
N TYR A 528 -83.58 28.55 52.81
CA TYR A 528 -82.43 29.31 53.28
C TYR A 528 -82.84 30.64 53.93
N TRP A 529 -83.87 31.31 53.42
CA TRP A 529 -84.45 32.50 54.07
C TRP A 529 -85.11 32.17 55.42
N LEU A 530 -85.78 31.01 55.52
CA LEU A 530 -86.48 30.60 56.73
C LEU A 530 -85.54 30.12 57.85
N PHE A 531 -84.48 29.39 57.50
CA PHE A 531 -83.61 28.69 58.45
C PHE A 531 -82.16 29.21 58.49
N GLY A 532 -81.80 30.17 57.63
CA GLY A 532 -80.47 30.77 57.53
C GLY A 532 -79.35 29.83 57.07
N THR A 533 -79.65 28.54 56.82
CA THR A 533 -78.69 27.49 56.48
C THR A 533 -79.33 26.46 55.55
N ASP A 534 -78.50 25.72 54.79
CA ASP A 534 -78.95 24.62 53.92
C ASP A 534 -79.33 23.35 54.71
N ASP A 535 -78.88 23.22 55.96
CA ASP A 535 -79.24 22.12 56.87
C ASP A 535 -80.56 22.41 57.61
N TRP A 536 -81.65 22.50 56.84
CA TRP A 536 -82.98 22.77 57.41
C TRP A 536 -83.44 21.65 58.36
N ILE A 537 -82.97 20.41 58.17
CA ILE A 537 -83.29 19.28 59.06
C ILE A 537 -82.62 19.49 60.42
N GLY A 538 -81.32 19.83 60.43
CA GLY A 538 -80.59 20.15 61.66
C GLY A 538 -81.11 21.41 62.36
N ALA A 539 -81.57 22.41 61.60
CA ALA A 539 -82.13 23.65 62.14
C ALA A 539 -83.56 23.49 62.70
N SER A 540 -84.39 22.64 62.08
CA SER A 540 -85.79 22.44 62.49
C SER A 540 -85.99 21.36 63.56
N TRP A 541 -85.00 20.47 63.77
CA TRP A 541 -85.06 19.41 64.79
C TRP A 541 -83.75 19.30 65.59
N PRO A 542 -83.46 20.26 66.50
CA PRO A 542 -82.23 20.22 67.31
C PRO A 542 -82.15 18.97 68.19
N SER A 543 -83.31 18.46 68.64
CA SER A 543 -83.41 17.27 69.48
C SER A 543 -82.99 16.00 68.75
N SER A 544 -83.35 15.82 67.47
CA SER A 544 -82.94 14.65 66.69
C SER A 544 -81.45 14.65 66.38
N LYS A 545 -80.86 15.82 66.07
CA LYS A 545 -79.41 15.94 65.87
C LYS A 545 -78.65 15.64 67.16
N ALA A 546 -79.10 16.18 68.29
CA ALA A 546 -78.51 15.88 69.59
C ALA A 546 -78.62 14.38 69.96
N THR A 547 -79.74 13.72 69.63
CA THR A 547 -79.87 12.27 69.85
C THR A 547 -78.98 11.45 68.93
N ILE A 548 -78.84 11.83 67.66
CA ILE A 548 -77.97 11.12 66.71
C ILE A 548 -76.49 11.31 67.10
N GLU A 549 -76.08 12.52 67.49
CA GLU A 549 -74.72 12.77 67.99
C GLU A 549 -74.44 12.06 69.32
N ALA A 550 -75.46 11.89 70.18
CA ALA A 550 -75.35 11.09 71.39
C ALA A 550 -75.26 9.58 71.07
N GLU A 551 -75.95 9.13 70.03
CA GLU A 551 -75.91 7.74 69.56
C GLU A 551 -74.58 7.43 68.86
N GLU A 552 -74.03 8.33 68.04
CA GLU A 552 -72.67 8.23 67.48
C GLU A 552 -71.60 8.24 68.57
N ARG A 553 -71.75 9.07 69.61
CA ARG A 553 -70.85 9.04 70.77
C ARG A 553 -70.94 7.71 71.51
N ARG A 554 -72.15 7.19 71.72
CA ARG A 554 -72.38 5.90 72.37
C ARG A 554 -71.82 4.74 71.53
N LEU A 555 -71.89 4.81 70.20
CA LEU A 555 -71.31 3.83 69.28
C LEU A 555 -69.78 3.90 69.26
N LYS A 556 -69.20 5.11 69.28
CA LYS A 556 -67.74 5.31 69.44
C LYS A 556 -67.22 4.80 70.78
N GLU A 557 -67.96 5.00 71.87
CA GLU A 557 -67.62 4.46 73.19
C GLU A 557 -67.82 2.93 73.28
N ALA A 558 -68.71 2.37 72.47
CA ALA A 558 -68.94 0.93 72.33
C ALA A 558 -67.93 0.22 71.41
N GLY A 559 -66.99 0.95 70.79
CA GLY A 559 -65.85 0.36 70.08
C GLY A 559 -66.21 -0.41 68.81
N VAL A 560 -67.09 0.13 67.96
CA VAL A 560 -67.24 -0.28 66.55
C VAL A 560 -66.72 0.81 65.63
#